data_AF-A0A1Y1LM90-F1
#
_entry.id   AF-A0A1Y1LM90-F1
#
_cell.length_a   1.000
_cell.length_b   1.000
_cell.length_c   1.000
_cell.angle_alpha   90.00
_cell.angle_beta   90.00
_cell.angle_gamma   90.00
#
_symmetry.space_group_name_H-M   'P 1'
#
loop_
_entity.id
_entity.type
_entity.pdbx_description
1 polymer ?
#
loop_
_entity_poly.entity_id
_entity_poly.type
_entity_poly.pdbx_seq_one_letter_code
_entity_poly.pdbx_strand_id
1 'polypeptide(L)'
;CRMENLTYEQYAERWTEKPFILTKCIQDWPVCSKWTIDELLRAYASVEFRAEAVDWTMETYCNYMRDNKDESPLYLFDRKFAEKMGITVGHQDGTAYWKPDCFGPDLFEVLGNERPAHRWLIIGPER
;
A
#
# COMPACT_ATOMS: atom_id res chain seq x y z
N CYS A 1 5.77 19.78 -9.30
CA CYS A 1 4.76 19.74 -10.38
C CYS A 1 3.60 18.86 -9.92
N ARG A 2 2.34 19.28 -10.12
CA ARG A 2 1.13 18.50 -9.81
C ARG A 2 0.34 18.34 -11.10
N MET A 3 -0.16 17.15 -11.37
CA MET A 3 -0.96 16.83 -12.55
C MET A 3 -2.04 15.81 -12.19
N GLU A 4 -3.13 15.74 -12.95
CA GLU A 4 -4.24 14.85 -12.60
C GLU A 4 -3.87 13.38 -12.84
N ASN A 5 -3.48 13.08 -14.09
CA ASN A 5 -3.07 11.78 -14.59
C ASN A 5 -1.94 11.96 -15.62
N LEU A 6 -1.35 10.85 -16.06
CA LEU A 6 -0.21 10.82 -16.98
C LEU A 6 -0.32 9.57 -17.87
N THR A 7 0.06 9.67 -19.15
CA THR A 7 0.23 8.46 -19.98
C THR A 7 1.62 7.87 -19.79
N TYR A 8 1.82 6.62 -20.19
CA TYR A 8 3.15 6.00 -20.15
C TYR A 8 4.18 6.77 -20.98
N GLU A 9 3.82 7.24 -22.17
CA GLU A 9 4.72 7.99 -23.04
C GLU A 9 5.17 9.30 -22.39
N GLN A 10 4.23 10.03 -21.79
CA GLN A 10 4.54 11.27 -21.09
C GLN A 10 5.43 11.03 -19.87
N TYR A 11 5.18 9.94 -19.13
CA TYR A 11 6.02 9.51 -18.02
C TYR A 11 7.45 9.19 -18.49
N ALA A 12 7.58 8.33 -19.49
CA ALA A 12 8.85 7.84 -20.02
C ALA A 12 9.71 8.96 -20.62
N GLU A 13 9.10 9.95 -21.28
CA GLU A 13 9.83 11.04 -21.94
C GLU A 13 10.39 12.07 -20.93
N ARG A 14 9.67 12.38 -19.85
CA ARG A 14 9.94 13.59 -19.04
C ARG A 14 10.01 13.41 -17.54
N TRP A 15 9.51 12.30 -17.00
CA TRP A 15 9.23 12.17 -15.56
C TRP A 15 9.90 10.97 -14.89
N THR A 16 10.70 10.17 -15.61
CA THR A 16 11.46 9.04 -15.03
C THR A 16 12.45 9.47 -13.96
N GLU A 17 13.05 10.66 -14.10
CA GLU A 17 14.08 11.18 -13.19
C GLU A 17 13.66 12.47 -12.45
N LYS A 18 12.37 12.84 -12.52
CA LYS A 18 11.87 14.10 -11.93
C LYS A 18 10.70 13.83 -11.00
N PRO A 19 10.69 14.36 -9.76
CA PRO A 19 9.58 14.15 -8.85
C PRO A 19 8.31 14.91 -9.30
N PHE A 20 7.16 14.23 -9.19
CA PHE A 20 5.84 14.78 -9.49
C PHE A 20 4.78 14.19 -8.57
N ILE A 21 3.57 14.76 -8.63
CA ILE A 21 2.40 14.28 -7.88
C ILE A 21 1.25 14.06 -8.87
N LEU A 22 0.67 12.87 -8.86
CA LEU A 22 -0.59 12.55 -9.53
C LEU A 22 -1.76 12.70 -8.56
N THR A 23 -2.74 13.54 -8.90
CA THR A 23 -3.83 13.87 -7.97
C THR A 23 -5.09 13.03 -8.16
N LYS A 24 -5.25 12.34 -9.29
CA LYS A 24 -6.44 11.51 -9.59
C LYS A 24 -6.14 10.02 -9.85
N CYS A 25 -4.87 9.60 -9.80
CA CYS A 25 -4.46 8.26 -10.26
C CYS A 25 -4.97 7.06 -9.43
N ILE A 26 -5.43 7.28 -8.20
CA ILE A 26 -5.90 6.21 -7.29
C ILE A 26 -7.38 6.35 -6.90
N GLN A 27 -8.10 7.31 -7.47
CA GLN A 27 -9.46 7.64 -7.01
C GLN A 27 -10.45 6.49 -7.19
N ASP A 28 -10.21 5.64 -8.18
CA ASP A 28 -11.07 4.50 -8.50
C ASP A 28 -10.72 3.24 -7.67
N TRP A 29 -9.64 3.26 -6.88
CA TRP A 29 -9.24 2.08 -6.09
C TRP A 29 -10.26 1.80 -4.98
N PRO A 30 -10.81 0.58 -4.87
CA PRO A 30 -11.74 0.21 -3.81
C PRO A 30 -11.19 0.42 -2.39
N VAL A 31 -9.88 0.28 -2.18
CA VAL A 31 -9.27 0.56 -0.86
C VAL A 31 -9.47 2.00 -0.40
N CYS A 32 -9.54 2.97 -1.31
CA CYS A 32 -9.67 4.39 -0.96
C CYS A 32 -11.01 4.70 -0.24
N SER A 33 -12.04 3.87 -0.44
CA SER A 33 -13.33 4.01 0.24
C SER A 33 -13.60 2.96 1.32
N LYS A 34 -12.95 1.78 1.25
CA LYS A 34 -13.17 0.66 2.17
C LYS A 34 -12.16 0.55 3.30
N TRP A 35 -10.98 1.15 3.17
CA TRP A 35 -9.94 0.96 4.18
C TRP A 35 -9.98 2.08 5.19
N THR A 36 -10.60 1.78 6.32
CA THR A 36 -10.49 2.56 7.55
C THR A 36 -9.83 1.70 8.62
N ILE A 37 -9.23 2.31 9.65
CA ILE A 37 -8.61 1.56 10.75
C ILE A 37 -9.64 0.63 11.41
N ASP A 38 -10.89 1.08 11.57
CA ASP A 38 -11.95 0.29 12.18
C ASP A 38 -12.39 -0.89 11.30
N GLU A 39 -12.46 -0.72 9.98
CA GLU A 39 -12.77 -1.81 9.06
C GLU A 39 -11.65 -2.85 9.00
N LEU A 40 -10.39 -2.38 8.97
CA LEU A 40 -9.22 -3.26 9.01
C LEU A 40 -9.14 -4.04 10.31
N LEU A 41 -9.40 -3.39 11.45
CA LEU A 41 -9.47 -4.04 12.75
C LEU A 41 -10.59 -5.07 12.79
N ARG A 42 -11.79 -4.74 12.29
CA ARG A 42 -12.92 -5.67 12.27
C ARG A 42 -12.65 -6.91 11.41
N ALA A 43 -12.02 -6.75 10.25
CA ALA A 43 -11.81 -7.83 9.30
C ALA A 43 -10.55 -8.67 9.61
N TYR A 44 -9.51 -8.05 10.19
CA TYR A 44 -8.17 -8.65 10.30
C TYR A 44 -7.56 -8.55 11.70
N ALA A 45 -8.38 -8.42 12.75
CA ALA A 45 -7.94 -8.26 14.15
C ALA A 45 -6.80 -9.22 14.54
N SER A 46 -6.95 -10.52 14.23
CA SER A 46 -6.01 -11.58 14.60
C SER A 46 -4.89 -11.83 13.59
N VAL A 47 -4.86 -11.11 12.46
CA VAL A 47 -3.81 -11.25 11.46
C VAL A 47 -2.56 -10.52 11.93
N GLU A 48 -1.42 -11.20 11.91
CA GLU A 48 -0.13 -10.63 12.28
C GLU A 48 0.48 -9.82 11.13
N PHE A 49 0.90 -8.59 11.42
CA PHE A 49 1.61 -7.70 10.51
C PHE A 49 2.98 -7.32 11.08
N ARG A 50 3.92 -7.10 10.18
CA ARG A 50 5.26 -6.60 10.50
C ARG A 50 5.17 -5.10 10.79
N ALA A 51 5.49 -4.69 12.01
CA ALA A 51 5.73 -3.31 12.40
C ALA A 51 7.23 -3.12 12.68
N GLU A 52 7.95 -2.59 11.69
CA GLU A 52 9.42 -2.45 11.69
C GLU A 52 10.16 -3.74 12.10
N ALA A 53 10.49 -3.87 13.39
CA ALA A 53 11.25 -4.97 13.97
C ALA A 53 10.38 -6.09 14.60
N VAL A 54 9.09 -5.85 14.81
CA VAL A 54 8.19 -6.76 15.53
C VAL A 54 7.04 -7.24 14.64
N ASP A 55 6.49 -8.41 14.98
CA ASP A 55 5.29 -8.96 14.34
C ASP A 55 4.15 -8.92 15.35
N TRP A 56 3.12 -8.11 15.09
CA TRP A 56 1.98 -7.87 15.98
C TRP A 56 0.67 -8.09 15.25
N THR A 57 -0.37 -8.52 15.96
CA THR A 57 -1.71 -8.58 15.40
C THR A 57 -2.22 -7.17 15.06
N MET A 58 -3.12 -7.04 14.08
CA MET A 58 -3.77 -5.76 13.78
C MET A 58 -4.40 -5.15 15.03
N GLU A 59 -5.02 -5.96 15.89
CA GLU A 59 -5.57 -5.51 17.17
C GLU A 59 -4.51 -4.90 18.09
N THR A 60 -3.38 -5.60 18.30
CA THR A 60 -2.29 -5.09 19.12
C THR A 60 -1.73 -3.79 18.55
N TYR A 61 -1.54 -3.71 17.23
CA TYR A 61 -1.03 -2.51 16.57
C TYR A 61 -2.02 -1.33 16.66
N CYS A 62 -3.31 -1.56 16.44
CA CYS A 62 -4.34 -0.53 16.59
C CYS A 62 -4.43 -0.01 18.03
N ASN A 63 -4.33 -0.89 19.03
CA ASN A 63 -4.31 -0.48 20.43
C ASN A 63 -3.05 0.35 20.74
N TYR A 64 -1.88 -0.07 20.25
CA TYR A 64 -0.65 0.73 20.33
C TYR A 64 -0.85 2.13 19.74
N MET A 65 -1.38 2.24 18.52
CA MET A 65 -1.59 3.54 17.86
C MET A 65 -2.51 4.49 18.62
N ARG A 66 -3.55 3.99 19.31
CA ARG A 66 -4.51 4.84 20.05
C ARG A 66 -3.89 5.50 21.28
N ASP A 67 -3.02 4.78 21.98
CA ASP A 67 -2.47 5.22 23.26
C ASP A 67 -1.05 5.78 23.14
N ASN A 68 -0.52 5.86 21.91
CA ASN A 68 0.88 6.17 21.69
C ASN A 68 1.24 7.63 22.04
N LYS A 69 2.34 7.79 22.78
CA LYS A 69 2.99 9.07 23.08
C LYS A 69 4.50 9.04 22.79
N ASP A 70 4.96 8.02 22.07
CA ASP A 70 6.36 7.83 21.73
C ASP A 70 6.86 8.94 20.83
N GLU A 71 8.10 9.38 21.05
CA GLU A 71 8.80 10.34 20.20
C GLU A 71 9.09 9.76 18.79
N SER A 72 9.16 8.42 18.69
CA SER A 72 9.33 7.67 17.44
C SER A 72 8.33 6.50 17.39
N PRO A 73 7.11 6.72 16.88
CA PRO A 73 6.09 5.68 16.81
C PRO A 73 6.49 4.56 15.84
N LEU A 74 6.13 3.31 16.17
CA LEU A 74 6.33 2.17 15.27
C LEU A 74 5.41 2.25 14.05
N TYR A 75 5.98 2.07 12.86
CA TYR A 75 5.22 1.96 11.61
C TYR A 75 4.97 0.51 11.23
N LEU A 76 3.72 0.18 10.94
CA LEU A 76 3.37 -1.07 10.25
C LEU A 76 3.94 -0.97 8.83
N PHE A 77 4.81 -1.90 8.47
CA PHE A 77 5.50 -1.96 7.19
C PHE A 77 5.57 -3.42 6.72
N ASP A 78 4.46 -3.93 6.17
CA ASP A 78 4.32 -5.35 5.83
C ASP A 78 4.31 -5.59 4.32
N ARG A 79 5.28 -6.38 3.85
CA ARG A 79 5.43 -6.75 2.43
C ARG A 79 4.54 -7.90 1.95
N LYS A 80 3.99 -8.68 2.89
CA LYS A 80 3.14 -9.87 2.66
C LYS A 80 1.67 -9.61 3.00
N PHE A 81 1.29 -8.34 3.15
CA PHE A 81 -0.06 -7.96 3.58
C PHE A 81 -1.14 -8.53 2.66
N ALA A 82 -0.90 -8.52 1.35
CA ALA A 82 -1.87 -8.98 0.36
C ALA A 82 -2.15 -10.48 0.50
N GLU A 83 -1.12 -11.29 0.73
CA GLU A 83 -1.25 -12.72 0.97
C GLU A 83 -1.92 -13.00 2.32
N LYS A 84 -1.53 -12.28 3.38
CA LYS A 84 -2.07 -12.45 4.74
C LYS A 84 -3.55 -12.07 4.83
N MET A 85 -3.97 -11.04 4.10
CA MET A 85 -5.35 -10.54 4.08
C MET A 85 -6.20 -11.17 2.98
N GLY A 86 -5.61 -12.01 2.10
CA GLY A 86 -6.32 -12.59 0.96
C GLY A 86 -6.78 -11.55 -0.07
N ILE A 87 -6.03 -10.46 -0.24
CA ILE A 87 -6.36 -9.36 -1.14
C ILE A 87 -5.92 -9.67 -2.56
N THR A 88 -6.84 -9.51 -3.50
CA THR A 88 -6.53 -9.53 -4.94
C THR A 88 -6.07 -8.15 -5.39
N VAL A 89 -4.95 -8.09 -6.11
CA VAL A 89 -4.34 -6.87 -6.67
C VAL A 89 -4.32 -7.00 -8.19
N GLY A 90 -4.77 -5.97 -8.92
CA GLY A 90 -4.84 -5.97 -10.37
C GLY A 90 -6.12 -5.32 -10.90
N HIS A 91 -6.45 -5.57 -12.18
CA HIS A 91 -7.63 -4.99 -12.85
C HIS A 91 -8.81 -5.98 -12.98
N GLN A 92 -8.85 -7.01 -12.15
CA GLN A 92 -9.91 -8.02 -12.17
C GLN A 92 -11.05 -7.63 -11.22
N ASP A 93 -12.24 -8.17 -11.45
CA ASP A 93 -13.38 -7.94 -10.54
C ASP A 93 -13.03 -8.38 -9.10
N GLY A 94 -13.33 -7.51 -8.14
CA GLY A 94 -13.06 -7.77 -6.72
C GLY A 94 -11.64 -7.42 -6.24
N THR A 95 -10.80 -6.81 -7.08
CA THR A 95 -9.48 -6.32 -6.65
C THR A 95 -9.57 -5.12 -5.72
N ALA A 96 -8.64 -5.00 -4.80
CA ALA A 96 -8.60 -3.89 -3.85
C ALA A 96 -7.92 -2.64 -4.43
N TYR A 97 -6.85 -2.83 -5.21
CA TYR A 97 -6.10 -1.76 -5.89
C TYR A 97 -5.31 -2.35 -7.07
N TRP A 98 -4.74 -1.48 -7.91
CA TRP A 98 -3.89 -1.86 -9.05
C TRP A 98 -2.71 -0.90 -9.20
N LYS A 99 -1.77 -1.21 -10.09
CA LYS A 99 -0.67 -0.28 -10.40
C LYS A 99 -1.20 0.84 -11.32
N PRO A 100 -0.84 2.12 -11.12
CA PRO A 100 -1.20 3.16 -12.08
C PRO A 100 -0.63 2.88 -13.47
N ASP A 101 -1.47 3.03 -14.50
CA ASP A 101 -1.15 2.64 -15.90
C ASP A 101 0.05 3.40 -16.48
N CYS A 102 0.31 4.61 -15.97
CA CYS A 102 1.43 5.45 -16.40
C CYS A 102 2.82 4.83 -16.17
N PHE A 103 2.94 3.86 -15.27
CA PHE A 103 4.22 3.23 -14.92
C PHE A 103 4.58 2.02 -15.80
N GLY A 104 3.89 1.83 -16.92
CA GLY A 104 4.23 0.83 -17.94
C GLY A 104 4.08 -0.61 -17.46
N PRO A 105 4.75 -1.59 -18.09
CA PRO A 105 4.77 -2.98 -17.61
C PRO A 105 5.70 -3.16 -16.41
N ASP A 106 5.41 -4.17 -15.59
CA ASP A 106 6.24 -4.55 -14.46
C ASP A 106 7.29 -5.58 -14.87
N LEU A 107 8.49 -5.12 -15.21
CA LEU A 107 9.54 -5.98 -15.75
C LEU A 107 10.03 -7.05 -14.76
N PHE A 108 9.80 -6.86 -13.46
CA PHE A 108 10.18 -7.86 -12.45
C PHE A 108 9.17 -9.02 -12.33
N GLU A 109 8.01 -8.93 -12.99
CA GLU A 109 7.01 -9.99 -13.00
C GLU A 109 7.56 -11.29 -13.59
N VAL A 110 8.48 -11.20 -14.57
CA VAL A 110 9.10 -12.37 -15.23
C VAL A 110 9.96 -13.22 -14.30
N LEU A 111 10.36 -12.69 -13.14
CA LEU A 111 11.14 -13.43 -12.14
C LEU A 111 10.28 -14.37 -11.28
N GLY A 112 8.94 -14.28 -11.37
CA GLY A 112 8.03 -15.13 -10.61
C GLY A 112 8.34 -15.13 -9.11
N ASN A 113 8.72 -16.30 -8.58
CA ASN A 113 9.01 -16.49 -7.15
C ASN A 113 10.33 -15.86 -6.69
N GLU A 114 11.27 -15.57 -7.60
CA GLU A 114 12.54 -14.91 -7.28
C GLU A 114 12.42 -13.39 -7.24
N ARG A 115 11.22 -12.88 -7.50
CA ARG A 115 10.93 -11.46 -7.51
C ARG A 115 11.17 -10.83 -6.14
N PRO A 116 11.93 -9.73 -6.04
CA PRO A 116 12.06 -8.96 -4.82
C PRO A 116 10.71 -8.44 -4.29
N ALA A 117 10.65 -8.08 -3.02
CA ALA A 117 9.50 -7.40 -2.46
C ALA A 117 9.19 -6.13 -3.27
N HIS A 118 7.91 -5.93 -3.61
CA HIS A 118 7.48 -4.90 -4.57
C HIS A 118 6.23 -4.13 -4.14
N ARG A 119 5.67 -4.49 -2.99
CA ARG A 119 4.49 -3.86 -2.40
C ARG A 119 4.61 -3.93 -0.88
N TRP A 120 4.15 -2.89 -0.22
CA TRP A 120 4.14 -2.79 1.24
C TRP A 120 2.88 -2.08 1.68
N LEU A 121 2.26 -2.58 2.75
CA LEU A 121 1.25 -1.85 3.50
C LEU A 121 1.97 -1.01 4.55
N ILE A 122 1.72 0.29 4.51
CA ILE A 122 2.30 1.25 5.45
C ILE A 122 1.15 1.88 6.23
N ILE A 123 1.13 1.68 7.54
CA ILE A 123 0.18 2.33 8.47
C ILE A 123 1.01 2.91 9.61
N GLY A 124 0.65 4.10 10.07
CA GLY A 124 1.29 4.76 11.19
C GLY A 124 0.34 5.74 11.86
N PRO A 125 0.59 6.09 13.14
CA PRO A 125 -0.20 7.08 13.84
C PRO A 125 0.05 8.49 13.28
N GLU A 126 -0.91 9.39 13.52
CA GLU A 126 -0.78 10.82 13.24
C GLU A 126 0.31 11.45 14.14
N ARG A 127 0.98 12.48 13.65
CA ARG A 127 1.99 13.26 14.39
C ARG A 127 1.41 14.59 14.86
#